data_AF-A0A182HYQ6-F1
#
_entry.id   AF-A0A182HYQ6-F1
#
_cell.length_a   1.000
_cell.length_b   1.000
_cell.length_c   1.000
_cell.angle_alpha   90.00
_cell.angle_beta   90.00
_cell.angle_gamma   90.00
#
_symmetry.space_group_name_H-M   'P 1'
#
loop_
_entity.id
_entity.type
_entity.pdbx_description
1 polymer ?
#
loop_
_entity_poly.entity_id
_entity_poly.type
_entity_poly.pdbx_seq_one_letter_code
_entity_poly.pdbx_strand_id
1 'polypeptide(L)'
;MIWSPTSNKYGVAIHNWHGDVTHGLALDVGDCVEILEETTYWFRGTCPRKPRKVGLFPKSYIHLKDLSKVDPVVAECTLVLREWSEIWKRLFVEREEYKFTSLRKVMLALLESRRELLSSTLTQDQTYDLQMKVISKIDWGNR
;
A
#
# COMPACT_ATOMS: atom_id res chain seq x y z
N MET A 1 -9.33 30.97 2.65
CA MET A 1 -9.39 29.53 2.27
C MET A 1 -9.84 28.78 3.51
N ILE A 2 -10.96 28.05 3.45
CA ILE A 2 -11.55 27.36 4.60
C ILE A 2 -11.18 25.88 4.49
N TRP A 3 -10.61 25.32 5.55
CA TRP A 3 -10.35 23.89 5.68
C TRP A 3 -11.61 23.18 6.18
N SER A 4 -12.00 22.11 5.50
CA SER A 4 -13.09 21.24 5.93
C SER A 4 -12.54 19.90 6.40
N PRO A 5 -12.88 19.43 7.61
CA PRO A 5 -12.48 18.12 8.08
C PRO A 5 -13.13 17.02 7.23
N THR A 6 -12.41 15.92 7.04
CA THR A 6 -12.88 14.72 6.36
C THR A 6 -12.87 13.52 7.31
N SER A 7 -13.77 12.57 7.11
CA SER A 7 -13.81 11.32 7.88
C SER A 7 -13.52 10.14 6.96
N ASN A 8 -12.59 9.26 7.38
CA ASN A 8 -12.25 8.00 6.70
C ASN A 8 -11.94 8.13 5.20
N LYS A 9 -11.28 9.22 4.79
CA LYS A 9 -10.95 9.48 3.39
C LYS A 9 -9.50 9.07 3.13
N TYR A 10 -9.30 8.17 2.17
CA TYR A 10 -7.99 7.66 1.81
C TYR A 10 -7.70 7.88 0.33
N GLY A 11 -6.42 7.91 0.00
CA GLY A 11 -5.99 8.03 -1.39
C GLY A 11 -4.61 7.45 -1.62
N VAL A 12 -4.25 7.41 -2.90
CA VAL A 12 -2.93 6.98 -3.38
C VAL A 12 -2.36 8.10 -4.25
N ALA A 13 -1.10 8.44 -4.03
CA ALA A 13 -0.39 9.38 -4.88
C ALA A 13 -0.19 8.80 -6.29
N ILE A 14 -0.64 9.51 -7.32
CA ILE A 14 -0.49 9.14 -8.74
C ILE A 14 0.68 9.87 -9.43
N HIS A 15 1.27 10.85 -8.76
CA HIS A 15 2.46 11.57 -9.19
C HIS A 15 3.40 11.82 -8.01
N ASN A 16 4.70 11.97 -8.29
CA ASN A 16 5.68 12.40 -7.29
C ASN A 16 5.46 13.88 -6.96
N TRP A 17 5.38 14.20 -5.67
CA TRP A 17 5.26 15.56 -5.15
C TRP A 17 6.42 15.82 -4.19
N HIS A 18 7.26 16.82 -4.47
CA HIS A 18 8.46 17.08 -3.67
C HIS A 18 8.18 17.85 -2.38
N GLY A 19 6.96 18.35 -2.18
CA GLY A 19 6.60 19.08 -0.96
C GLY A 19 7.10 20.51 -0.93
N ASP A 20 7.21 21.17 -2.09
CA ASP A 20 7.81 22.51 -2.29
C ASP A 20 6.91 23.66 -1.79
N VAL A 21 6.29 23.48 -0.63
CA VAL A 21 5.45 24.48 0.05
C VAL A 21 5.66 24.40 1.55
N THR A 22 5.32 25.47 2.26
CA THR A 22 5.29 25.44 3.72
C THR A 22 4.37 24.32 4.21
N HIS A 23 4.87 23.48 5.13
CA HIS A 23 4.19 22.28 5.62
C HIS A 23 3.88 21.21 4.54
N GLY A 24 4.57 21.24 3.39
CA GLY A 24 4.45 20.23 2.35
C GLY A 24 4.84 18.83 2.85
N LEU A 25 3.98 17.85 2.55
CA LEU A 25 4.28 16.43 2.73
C LEU A 25 4.69 15.87 1.36
N ALA A 26 5.98 15.64 1.16
CA ALA A 26 6.47 15.00 -0.06
C ALA A 26 5.88 13.59 -0.20
N LEU A 27 5.47 13.21 -1.41
CA LEU A 27 4.86 11.92 -1.74
C LEU A 27 5.55 11.34 -2.96
N ASP A 28 5.76 10.03 -2.94
CA ASP A 28 6.19 9.26 -4.11
C ASP A 28 4.97 8.56 -4.73
N VAL A 29 4.99 8.31 -6.04
CA VAL A 29 3.94 7.52 -6.72
C VAL A 29 3.70 6.21 -5.96
N GLY A 30 2.44 5.93 -5.64
CA GLY A 30 2.04 4.75 -4.88
C GLY A 30 2.00 4.95 -3.36
N ASP A 31 2.44 6.09 -2.81
CA ASP A 31 2.26 6.40 -1.40
C ASP A 31 0.76 6.46 -1.06
N CYS A 32 0.35 5.67 -0.06
CA CYS A 32 -0.98 5.77 0.53
C CYS A 32 -1.03 6.98 1.47
N VAL A 33 -2.14 7.70 1.46
CA VAL A 33 -2.40 8.83 2.37
C VAL A 33 -3.75 8.68 3.05
N GLU A 34 -3.78 9.05 4.33
CA GLU A 34 -5.02 9.36 5.05
C GLU A 34 -5.25 10.86 4.96
N ILE A 35 -6.44 11.25 4.53
CA ILE A 35 -6.84 12.65 4.36
C ILE A 35 -7.64 13.06 5.59
N LEU A 36 -7.14 14.07 6.28
CA LEU A 36 -7.73 14.60 7.52
C LEU A 36 -8.60 15.82 7.21
N GLU A 37 -8.14 16.69 6.30
CA GLU A 37 -8.83 17.92 5.95
C GLU A 37 -8.61 18.24 4.46
N GLU A 38 -9.53 19.02 3.89
CA GLU A 38 -9.45 19.45 2.50
C GLU A 38 -9.85 20.93 2.28
N THR A 39 -9.30 21.52 1.22
CA THR A 39 -9.74 22.79 0.63
C THR A 39 -10.14 22.54 -0.82
N THR A 40 -10.39 23.59 -1.61
CA THR A 40 -10.66 23.44 -3.05
C THR A 40 -9.56 22.70 -3.81
N TYR A 41 -8.29 22.91 -3.46
CA TYR A 41 -7.15 22.39 -4.24
C TYR A 41 -6.15 21.55 -3.44
N TRP A 42 -6.23 21.58 -2.12
CA TRP A 42 -5.27 20.90 -1.25
C TRP A 42 -5.93 19.90 -0.33
N PHE A 43 -5.20 18.83 -0.06
CA PHE A 43 -5.43 17.95 1.08
C PHE A 43 -4.39 18.23 2.16
N ARG A 44 -4.80 17.98 3.41
CA ARG A 44 -3.91 17.87 4.56
C ARG A 44 -4.09 16.48 5.15
N GLY A 45 -2.98 15.77 5.35
CA GLY A 45 -3.05 14.36 5.71
C GLY A 45 -1.74 13.76 6.17
N THR A 46 -1.76 12.45 6.41
CA THR A 46 -0.61 11.64 6.82
C THR A 46 -0.26 10.62 5.74
N CYS A 47 0.97 10.10 5.80
CA CYS A 47 1.41 8.98 4.98
C CYS A 47 2.03 7.93 5.92
N PRO A 48 1.65 6.63 5.85
CA PRO A 48 2.23 5.60 6.71
C PRO A 48 3.75 5.44 6.56
N ARG A 49 4.31 5.79 5.41
CA ARG A 49 5.78 5.83 5.19
C ARG A 49 6.47 6.94 5.99
N LYS A 50 5.71 7.95 6.43
CA LYS A 50 6.17 9.13 7.18
C LYS A 50 5.23 9.39 8.38
N PRO A 51 5.13 8.44 9.33
CA PRO A 51 4.03 8.37 10.29
C PRO A 51 4.00 9.53 11.30
N ARG A 52 5.10 10.27 11.45
CA ARG A 52 5.21 11.42 12.38
C ARG A 52 5.01 12.78 11.71
N LYS A 53 4.58 12.82 10.45
CA LYS A 53 4.42 14.08 9.69
C LYS A 53 3.00 14.20 9.14
N VAL A 54 2.32 15.28 9.53
CA VAL A 54 1.10 15.76 8.86
C VAL A 54 1.52 16.88 7.92
N GLY A 55 1.00 16.90 6.69
CA GLY A 55 1.31 17.99 5.77
C GLY A 55 0.41 18.06 4.55
N LEU A 56 0.76 19.00 3.68
CA LEU A 56 -0.03 19.43 2.55
C LEU A 56 0.41 18.73 1.26
N PHE A 57 -0.57 18.32 0.46
CA PHE A 57 -0.37 17.79 -0.88
C PHE A 57 -1.54 18.17 -1.81
N PRO A 58 -1.30 18.38 -3.12
CA PRO A 58 -2.35 18.82 -4.04
C PRO A 58 -3.38 17.71 -4.29
N LYS A 59 -4.66 18.07 -4.42
CA LYS A 59 -5.73 17.12 -4.76
C LYS A 59 -5.50 16.41 -6.09
N SER A 60 -4.97 17.12 -7.08
CA SER A 60 -4.68 16.60 -8.42
C SER A 60 -3.63 15.49 -8.43
N TYR A 61 -2.88 15.30 -7.34
CA TYR A 61 -1.85 14.28 -7.22
C TYR A 61 -2.37 13.01 -6.55
N ILE A 62 -3.63 13.01 -6.08
CA ILE A 62 -4.19 11.92 -5.28
C ILE A 62 -5.39 11.31 -5.99
N HIS A 63 -5.33 10.00 -6.20
CA HIS A 63 -6.50 9.21 -6.54
C HIS A 63 -7.17 8.73 -5.25
N LEU A 64 -8.43 9.14 -5.02
CA LEU A 64 -9.20 8.73 -3.86
C LEU A 64 -9.56 7.24 -3.95
N LYS A 65 -9.44 6.54 -2.83
CA LYS A 65 -9.72 5.10 -2.75
C LYS A 65 -10.69 4.81 -1.62
N ASP A 66 -11.73 4.04 -1.94
CA ASP A 66 -12.68 3.50 -0.97
C ASP A 66 -12.12 2.20 -0.38
N LEU A 67 -11.68 2.26 0.88
CA LEU A 67 -11.11 1.11 1.56
C LEU A 67 -12.16 0.05 1.93
N SER A 68 -13.45 0.41 2.01
CA SER A 68 -14.52 -0.55 2.34
C SER A 68 -14.76 -1.59 1.25
N LYS A 69 -14.32 -1.29 0.02
CA LYS A 69 -14.43 -2.17 -1.16
C LYS A 69 -13.18 -3.01 -1.39
N VAL A 70 -12.16 -2.86 -0.56
CA VAL A 70 -10.93 -3.62 -0.71
C VAL A 70 -11.12 -4.98 -0.05
N ASP A 71 -10.90 -6.02 -0.85
CA ASP A 71 -10.86 -7.39 -0.36
C ASP A 71 -9.82 -7.54 0.79
N PRO A 72 -10.19 -8.10 1.95
CA PRO A 72 -9.29 -8.23 3.09
C PRO A 72 -8.01 -9.02 2.78
N VAL A 73 -8.09 -10.04 1.92
CA VAL A 73 -6.93 -10.84 1.51
C VAL A 73 -5.98 -10.02 0.65
N VAL A 74 -6.51 -9.13 -0.21
CA VAL A 74 -5.70 -8.19 -0.99
C VAL A 74 -5.03 -7.14 -0.09
N ALA A 75 -5.74 -6.66 0.93
CA ALA A 75 -5.17 -5.76 1.93
C ALA A 75 -4.03 -6.44 2.70
N GLU A 76 -4.25 -7.67 3.18
CA GLU A 76 -3.28 -8.47 3.91
C GLU A 76 -2.04 -8.78 3.07
N CYS A 77 -2.20 -9.15 1.79
CA CYS A 77 -1.08 -9.29 0.86
C CYS A 77 -0.19 -8.05 0.85
N THR A 78 -0.81 -6.86 0.85
CA THR A 78 -0.09 -5.58 0.79
C THR A 78 0.70 -5.33 2.07
N LEU A 79 0.16 -5.70 3.23
CA LEU A 79 0.83 -5.56 4.53
C LEU A 79 2.00 -6.54 4.66
N VAL A 80 1.75 -7.82 4.41
CA VAL A 80 2.77 -8.88 4.50
C VAL A 80 3.94 -8.61 3.54
N LEU A 81 3.66 -8.16 2.30
CA LEU A 81 4.72 -7.78 1.36
C LEU A 81 5.59 -6.63 1.87
N ARG A 82 5.03 -5.66 2.61
CA ARG A 82 5.81 -4.58 3.23
C ARG A 82 6.72 -5.12 4.32
N GLU A 83 6.18 -5.95 5.22
CA GLU A 83 6.93 -6.58 6.31
C GLU A 83 8.06 -7.47 5.78
N TRP A 84 7.74 -8.36 4.84
CA TRP A 84 8.72 -9.22 4.19
C TRP A 84 9.76 -8.44 3.40
N SER A 85 9.43 -7.25 2.86
CA SER A 85 10.43 -6.43 2.16
C SER A 85 11.56 -5.94 3.08
N GLU A 86 11.26 -5.65 4.35
CA GLU A 86 12.27 -5.25 5.33
C GLU A 86 13.14 -6.44 5.73
N ILE A 87 12.53 -7.62 5.92
CA ILE A 87 13.26 -8.87 6.18
C ILE A 87 14.17 -9.21 4.99
N TRP A 88 13.64 -9.12 3.77
CA TRP A 88 14.35 -9.43 2.53
C TRP A 88 15.59 -8.55 2.34
N LYS A 89 15.49 -7.23 2.60
CA LYS A 89 16.63 -6.31 2.57
C LYS A 89 17.69 -6.69 3.60
N ARG A 90 17.29 -7.06 4.82
CA ARG A 90 18.22 -7.49 5.87
C ARG A 90 18.98 -8.77 5.49
N LEU A 91 18.29 -9.77 4.94
CA LEU A 91 18.91 -11.02 4.48
C LEU A 91 20.00 -10.77 3.41
N PHE A 92 19.82 -9.76 2.54
CA PHE A 92 20.84 -9.36 1.58
C PHE A 92 22.11 -8.83 2.26
N VAL A 93 21.95 -7.94 3.24
CA VAL A 93 23.07 -7.35 3.99
C VAL A 93 23.82 -8.42 4.79
N GLU A 94 23.08 -9.36 5.40
CA GLU A 94 23.62 -10.49 6.18
C GLU A 94 24.20 -11.62 5.30
N ARG A 95 24.07 -11.52 3.97
CA ARG A 95 24.53 -12.52 2.98
C ARG A 95 23.88 -13.90 3.12
N GLU A 96 22.64 -13.95 3.59
CA GLU A 96 21.82 -15.17 3.71
C GLU A 96 21.19 -15.55 2.35
N GLU A 97 22.02 -15.91 1.39
CA GLU A 97 21.65 -16.02 -0.05
C GLU A 97 20.45 -16.96 -0.32
N TYR A 98 20.43 -18.12 0.33
CA TYR A 98 19.34 -19.09 0.17
C TYR A 98 18.00 -18.52 0.66
N LYS A 99 17.97 -17.90 1.85
CA LYS A 99 16.76 -17.29 2.42
C LYS A 99 16.32 -16.08 1.62
N PHE A 100 17.27 -15.22 1.22
CA PHE A 100 17.02 -14.06 0.36
C PHE A 100 16.32 -14.46 -0.95
N THR A 101 16.86 -15.48 -1.62
CA THR A 101 16.33 -15.95 -2.91
C THR A 101 14.98 -16.63 -2.73
N SER A 102 14.82 -17.41 -1.66
CA SER A 102 13.56 -18.10 -1.35
C SER A 102 12.44 -17.12 -1.02
N LEU A 103 12.70 -16.14 -0.15
CA LEU A 103 11.72 -15.11 0.21
C LEU A 103 11.31 -14.29 -1.00
N ARG A 104 12.26 -13.90 -1.88
CA ARG A 104 11.96 -13.19 -3.12
C ARG A 104 10.95 -13.95 -3.99
N LYS A 105 11.14 -15.27 -4.16
CA LYS A 105 10.24 -16.10 -4.98
C LYS A 105 8.82 -16.11 -4.41
N VAL A 106 8.68 -16.24 -3.09
CA VAL A 106 7.37 -16.24 -2.42
C VAL A 106 6.71 -14.87 -2.52
N MET A 107 7.46 -13.78 -2.29
CA MET A 107 6.97 -12.40 -2.46
C MET A 107 6.46 -12.14 -3.89
N LEU A 108 7.21 -12.55 -4.92
CA LEU A 108 6.79 -12.38 -6.32
C LEU A 108 5.52 -13.18 -6.63
N ALA A 109 5.43 -14.41 -6.12
CA ALA A 109 4.24 -15.22 -6.33
C ALA A 109 3.01 -14.64 -5.59
N LEU A 110 3.21 -14.00 -4.43
CA LEU A 110 2.15 -13.31 -3.70
C LEU A 110 1.70 -12.03 -4.42
N LEU A 111 2.65 -11.27 -4.98
CA LEU A 111 2.37 -10.11 -5.84
C LEU A 111 1.51 -10.50 -7.05
N GLU A 112 1.83 -11.61 -7.70
CA GLU A 112 1.07 -12.10 -8.85
C GLU A 112 -0.36 -12.51 -8.45
N SER A 113 -0.52 -13.29 -7.38
CA SER A 113 -1.85 -13.63 -6.86
C SER A 113 -2.66 -12.39 -6.49
N ARG A 114 -2.03 -11.37 -5.90
CA ARG A 114 -2.68 -10.09 -5.60
C ARG A 114 -3.12 -9.36 -6.88
N ARG A 115 -2.31 -9.38 -7.94
CA ARG A 115 -2.65 -8.79 -9.24
C ARG A 115 -3.88 -9.46 -9.84
N GLU A 116 -3.92 -10.79 -9.78
CA GLU A 116 -5.01 -11.60 -10.31
C GLU A 116 -6.32 -11.37 -9.52
N LEU A 117 -6.27 -11.33 -8.18
CA LEU A 117 -7.44 -10.96 -7.35
C LEU A 117 -8.00 -9.56 -7.68
N LEU A 118 -7.13 -8.61 -8.04
CA LEU A 118 -7.53 -7.25 -8.42
C LEU A 118 -8.00 -7.11 -9.87
N SER A 119 -7.81 -8.12 -10.72
CA SER A 119 -8.12 -8.05 -12.15
C SER A 119 -9.63 -8.04 -12.45
N SER A 120 -10.46 -8.50 -11.51
CA SER A 120 -11.90 -8.69 -11.68
C SER A 120 -12.28 -9.62 -12.85
N THR A 121 -11.38 -10.51 -13.27
CA THR A 121 -11.65 -11.47 -14.36
C THR A 121 -11.97 -12.89 -13.88
N LEU A 122 -11.89 -13.14 -12.56
CA LEU A 122 -12.14 -14.46 -11.97
C LEU A 122 -13.62 -14.68 -11.66
N THR A 123 -14.06 -15.93 -11.73
CA THR A 123 -15.35 -16.34 -11.14
C THR A 123 -15.29 -16.30 -9.61
N GLN A 124 -16.44 -16.43 -8.96
CA GLN A 124 -16.52 -16.48 -7.50
C GLN A 124 -15.71 -17.65 -6.92
N ASP A 125 -15.85 -18.85 -7.50
CA ASP A 125 -15.12 -20.05 -7.06
C ASP A 125 -13.60 -19.88 -7.26
N GLN A 126 -13.18 -19.36 -8.42
CA GLN A 126 -11.77 -19.08 -8.70
C GLN A 126 -11.17 -18.04 -7.74
N THR A 127 -11.95 -17.01 -7.40
CA THR A 127 -11.53 -15.98 -6.44
C THR A 127 -11.33 -16.60 -5.06
N TYR A 128 -12.27 -17.45 -4.62
CA TYR A 128 -12.19 -18.14 -3.34
C TYR A 128 -10.97 -19.07 -3.27
N ASP A 129 -10.75 -19.89 -4.30
CA ASP A 129 -9.60 -20.80 -4.36
C ASP A 129 -8.27 -20.02 -4.33
N LEU A 130 -8.20 -18.90 -5.04
CA LEU A 130 -7.01 -18.04 -5.05
C LEU A 130 -6.79 -17.37 -3.68
N GLN A 131 -7.84 -16.89 -3.02
CA GLN A 131 -7.76 -16.35 -1.65
C GLN A 131 -7.22 -17.41 -0.68
N MET A 132 -7.72 -18.64 -0.72
CA MET A 132 -7.24 -19.73 0.15
C MET A 132 -5.77 -20.06 -0.09
N LYS A 133 -5.36 -20.09 -1.37
CA LYS A 133 -3.94 -20.27 -1.75
C LYS A 133 -3.05 -19.15 -1.24
N VAL A 134 -3.55 -17.91 -1.27
CA VAL A 134 -2.84 -16.74 -0.74
C VAL A 134 -2.66 -16.85 0.77
N ILE A 135 -3.74 -17.13 1.51
CA ILE A 135 -3.71 -17.27 2.97
C ILE A 135 -2.71 -18.35 3.39
N SER A 136 -2.80 -19.54 2.78
CA SER A 136 -1.87 -20.63 3.06
C SER A 136 -0.40 -20.26 2.80
N LYS A 137 -0.13 -19.44 1.78
CA LYS A 137 1.22 -18.97 1.46
C LYS A 137 1.74 -17.93 2.47
N ILE A 138 0.87 -17.03 2.94
CA ILE A 138 1.19 -16.08 4.00
C ILE A 138 1.51 -16.84 5.29
N ASP A 139 0.66 -17.80 5.68
CA ASP A 139 0.87 -18.63 6.87
C ASP A 139 2.17 -19.42 6.82
N TRP A 140 2.54 -19.93 5.64
CA TRP A 140 3.81 -20.63 5.45
C TRP A 140 5.00 -19.68 5.59
N GLY A 141 4.94 -18.47 5.01
CA GLY A 141 6.06 -17.51 5.03
C GLY A 141 6.24 -16.78 6.35
N ASN A 142 5.21 -16.75 7.20
CA ASN A 142 5.27 -16.18 8.55
C ASN A 142 5.81 -17.17 9.61
N ARG A 143 6.02 -18.45 9.25
CA ARG A 143 6.67 -19.44 10.10
C ARG A 143 8.19 -19.38 9.96
#